data_AF-A0A7C6DW47-F1
#
_entry.id   AF-A0A7C6DW47-F1
#
_cell.length_a   1.000
_cell.length_b   1.000
_cell.length_c   1.000
_cell.angle_alpha   90.00
_cell.angle_beta   90.00
_cell.angle_gamma   90.00
#
_symmetry.space_group_name_H-M   'P 1'
#
loop_
_entity.id
_entity.type
_entity.pdbx_description
1 polymer ?
#
loop_
_entity_poly.entity_id
_entity_poly.type
_entity_poly.pdbx_seq_one_letter_code
_entity_poly.pdbx_strand_id
1 'polypeptide(L)' 'MKIESVAAAVILIFVFVAFYLSLLSLQTFDEIVRRNLLISATGSFVIALILFLFLIFYVGVRRAFSEER' A
#
# COMPACT_ATOMS: atom_id res chain seq x y z
N MET A 1 4.02 -13.70 13.16
CA MET A 1 4.62 -12.47 13.73
C MET A 1 5.68 -11.84 12.84
N LYS A 2 6.83 -12.45 12.55
CA LYS A 2 7.87 -11.80 11.70
C LYS A 2 7.39 -11.44 10.28
N ILE A 3 6.71 -12.36 9.59
CA ILE A 3 6.26 -12.15 8.19
C ILE A 3 5.14 -11.12 8.09
N GLU A 4 4.16 -11.15 8.99
CA GLU A 4 3.06 -10.16 9.03
C GLU A 4 3.60 -8.76 9.28
N SER A 5 4.60 -8.62 10.16
CA SER A 5 5.25 -7.33 10.44
C SER A 5 6.03 -6.80 9.24
N VAL A 6 6.75 -7.66 8.51
CA VAL A 6 7.44 -7.28 7.27
C VAL A 6 6.43 -6.87 6.20
N ALA A 7 5.33 -7.63 6.03
CA ALA A 7 4.28 -7.29 5.07
C ALA A 7 3.63 -5.95 5.40
N ALA A 8 3.31 -5.71 6.68
CA ALA A 8 2.76 -4.43 7.14
C ALA A 8 3.73 -3.27 6.89
N ALA A 9 5.04 -3.47 7.12
CA ALA A 9 6.06 -2.45 6.82
C ALA A 9 6.13 -2.13 5.33
N VAL A 10 6.09 -3.14 4.46
CA VAL A 10 6.06 -2.95 3.00
C VAL A 10 4.81 -2.17 2.58
N ILE A 11 3.63 -2.52 3.09
CA ILE A 11 2.39 -1.78 2.83
C ILE A 11 2.54 -0.31 3.24
N LEU A 12 3.07 -0.05 4.43
CA LEU A 12 3.28 1.31 4.93
C LEU A 12 4.21 2.12 4.03
N ILE A 13 5.27 1.50 3.49
CA ILE A 13 6.17 2.14 2.52
C ILE A 13 5.41 2.55 1.26
N PHE A 14 4.59 1.67 0.69
CA PHE A 14 3.80 2.01 -0.50
C PHE A 14 2.79 3.13 -0.24
N VAL A 15 2.15 3.14 0.93
CA VAL A 15 1.25 4.24 1.34
C VAL A 15 2.03 5.55 1.46
N PHE A 16 3.21 5.52 2.08
CA PHE A 16 4.07 6.70 2.23
C PHE A 16 4.53 7.25 0.88
N VAL A 17 4.96 6.36 -0.03
CA VAL A 17 5.34 6.74 -1.40
C VAL A 17 4.17 7.36 -2.14
N ALA A 18 2.97 6.75 -2.06
CA ALA A 18 1.77 7.31 -2.68
C ALA A 18 1.46 8.72 -2.16
N PHE A 19 1.53 8.91 -0.84
CA PHE A 19 1.30 10.20 -0.22
C PHE A 19 2.33 11.25 -0.64
N TYR A 20 3.62 10.88 -0.63
CA TYR A 20 4.71 11.74 -1.07
C TYR A 20 4.55 12.20 -2.52
N LEU A 21 4.26 11.26 -3.44
CA LEU A 21 4.04 11.57 -4.85
C LEU A 21 2.81 12.48 -5.05
N SER A 22 1.75 12.28 -4.27
CA SER A 22 0.57 13.14 -4.29
C SER A 22 0.91 14.56 -3.84
N LEU A 23 1.68 14.73 -2.76
CA LEU A 23 2.15 16.05 -2.32
C LEU A 23 3.05 16.72 -3.35
N LEU A 24 3.97 15.96 -3.96
CA LEU A 24 4.85 16.47 -5.00
C LEU A 24 4.06 16.96 -6.22
N SER A 25 2.96 16.27 -6.56
CA SER A 25 2.07 16.67 -7.65
C SER A 25 1.42 18.05 -7.40
N LEU A 26 1.11 18.39 -6.14
CA LEU A 26 0.53 19.70 -5.78
C LEU A 26 1.52 20.86 -5.93
N GLN A 27 2.82 20.56 -5.83
CA GLN A 27 3.90 21.54 -5.97
C GLN A 27 4.37 21.71 -7.42
N THR A 28 3.85 20.90 -8.34
CA THR A 28 4.30 20.85 -9.73
C THR A 28 3.41 21.70 -10.63
N PHE A 29 4.01 22.64 -11.37
CA PHE A 29 3.30 23.54 -12.30
C PHE A 29 3.10 22.94 -13.70
N ASP A 30 3.90 21.94 -14.07
CA ASP A 30 3.77 21.22 -15.34
C ASP A 30 2.64 20.18 -15.26
N GLU A 31 1.63 20.33 -16.11
CA GLU A 31 0.44 19.48 -16.12
C GLU A 31 0.74 18.01 -16.47
N ILE A 32 1.70 17.77 -17.37
CA ILE A 32 2.08 16.42 -17.80
C ILE A 32 2.78 15.71 -16.65
N VAL A 33 3.72 16.40 -16.01
CA VAL A 33 4.45 15.85 -14.86
C VAL A 33 3.50 15.62 -13.69
N ARG A 34 2.61 16.58 -13.40
CA ARG A 34 1.58 16.44 -12.35
C ARG A 34 0.71 15.22 -12.58
N ARG A 35 0.21 15.03 -13.80
CA ARG A 35 -0.63 13.87 -14.15
C ARG A 35 0.13 12.56 -13.98
N ASN A 36 1.38 12.49 -14.41
CA ASN A 36 2.22 11.30 -14.22
C ASN A 36 2.44 10.99 -12.74
N LEU A 37 2.73 12.01 -11.92
CA LEU A 37 2.87 11.85 -10.47
C LEU A 37 1.58 11.33 -9.82
N LEU A 38 0.42 11.84 -10.22
CA LEU A 38 -0.88 11.36 -9.73
C LEU A 38 -1.17 9.91 -10.15
N ILE A 39 -0.83 9.54 -11.39
CA ILE A 39 -0.97 8.14 -11.86
C ILE A 39 -0.07 7.22 -11.03
N SER A 40 1.19 7.60 -10.82
CA SER A 40 2.13 6.82 -10.01
C SER A 40 1.68 6.72 -8.55
N ALA A 41 1.24 7.83 -7.95
CA ALA A 41 0.70 7.86 -6.58
C ALA A 41 -0.50 6.90 -6.44
N THR A 42 -1.44 6.97 -7.39
CA THR A 42 -2.61 6.11 -7.42
C THR A 42 -2.21 4.64 -7.56
N GLY A 43 -1.28 4.34 -8.46
CA GLY A 43 -0.76 2.97 -8.65
C GLY A 43 -0.12 2.42 -7.37
N SER A 44 0.74 3.19 -6.71
CA SER A 44 1.35 2.79 -5.43
C SER A 44 0.31 2.55 -4.35
N PHE A 45 -0.73 3.37 -4.26
CA PHE A 45 -1.81 3.18 -3.30
C PHE A 45 -2.64 1.92 -3.57
N VAL A 46 -2.96 1.66 -4.85
CA VAL A 46 -3.69 0.43 -5.25
C VAL A 46 -2.89 -0.82 -4.90
N ILE A 47 -1.57 -0.83 -5.13
CA ILE A 47 -0.70 -1.94 -4.74
C ILE A 47 -0.73 -2.14 -3.21
N ALA A 48 -0.63 -1.06 -2.44
CA ALA A 48 -0.74 -1.13 -0.97
C ALA A 48 -2.07 -1.75 -0.53
N LEU A 49 -3.18 -1.35 -1.16
CA LEU A 49 -4.52 -1.87 -0.86
C LEU A 49 -4.63 -3.36 -1.15
N ILE A 50 -4.13 -3.81 -2.30
CA ILE A 50 -4.12 -5.23 -2.68
C ILE A 50 -3.33 -6.03 -1.64
N LEU A 51 -2.11 -5.61 -1.32
CA LEU A 51 -1.27 -6.28 -0.32
C LEU A 51 -1.93 -6.32 1.06
N PHE A 52 -2.62 -5.26 1.45
CA PHE A 52 -3.35 -5.19 2.71
C PHE A 52 -4.52 -6.18 2.76
N LEU A 53 -5.30 -6.30 1.68
CA LEU A 53 -6.36 -7.31 1.56
C LEU A 53 -5.81 -8.74 1.66
N PHE A 54 -4.68 -9.01 0.98
CA PHE A 54 -4.00 -10.30 1.09
C PHE A 54 -3.54 -10.59 2.52
N LEU A 55 -3.00 -9.59 3.23
CA LEU A 55 -2.58 -9.74 4.60
C LEU A 55 -3.76 -10.04 5.53
N ILE A 56 -4.88 -9.31 5.39
CA ILE A 56 -6.10 -9.58 6.18
C ILE A 56 -6.60 -11.00 5.93
N PHE A 57 -6.69 -11.40 4.66
CA PHE A 57 -7.14 -12.74 4.30
C PHE A 57 -6.21 -13.81 4.89
N TYR A 58 -4.89 -13.65 4.75
CA TYR A 58 -3.91 -14.55 5.32
C TYR A 58 -4.05 -14.69 6.85
N VAL A 59 -4.15 -13.56 7.55
CA VAL A 59 -4.31 -13.55 9.02
C VAL A 59 -5.65 -14.17 9.42
N GLY A 60 -6.73 -13.85 8.70
CA GLY A 60 -8.07 -14.39 8.95
C GLY A 60 -8.13 -15.91 8.78
N VAL A 61 -7.63 -16.43 7.66
CA VAL A 61 -7.52 -17.87 7.40
C VAL A 61 -6.66 -18.55 8.47
N ARG A 62 -5.49 -17.98 8.78
CA ARG A 62 -4.59 -18.56 9.79
C ARG A 62 -5.25 -18.62 11.18
N ARG A 63 -6.04 -17.62 11.56
CA ARG A 63 -6.79 -17.62 12.82
C ARG A 63 -7.90 -18.68 12.82
N ALA A 64 -8.70 -18.74 11.76
CA ALA A 64 -9.79 -19.72 11.64
C ALA A 64 -9.30 -21.17 11.81
N PHE A 65 -8.17 -21.53 11.19
CA PHE A 65 -7.59 -22.88 11.31
C PHE A 65 -6.70 -23.09 12.55
N SER A 66 -6.39 -22.02 13.30
CA SER A 66 -5.63 -22.12 14.55
C SER A 66 -6.51 -22.33 15.77
N GLU A 67 -7.80 -21.96 15.71
CA GLU A 67 -8.78 -22.24 16.76
C GLU A 67 -9.33 -23.68 16.70
N GLU A 68 -9.06 -24.42 15.61
CA GLU A 68 -9.48 -25.80 15.40
C GLU A 68 -8.48 -26.87 15.93
N ARG A 69 -7.36 -26.45 16.54
CA ARG A 69 -6.36 -27.33 17.20
C ARG A 69 -6.20 -27.00 18.66
#